data_AF-A0A4U9TE70-F1
#
_entry.id   AF-A0A4U9TE70-F1
#
_cell.length_a   1.000
_cell.length_b   1.000
_cell.length_c   1.000
_cell.angle_alpha   90.00
_cell.angle_beta   90.00
_cell.angle_gamma   90.00
#
_symmetry.space_group_name_H-M   'P 1'
#
loop_
_entity.id
_entity.type
_entity.pdbx_description
1 polymer ?
#
loop_
_entity_poly.entity_id
_entity_poly.type
_entity_poly.pdbx_seq_one_letter_code
_entity_poly.pdbx_strand_id
1 'polypeptide(L)'
;MPNRDTLFSAPIAKLGDWTFDERVAEVFPDMIQRSVPGYSNIISMIGMLAERFVQPHSRVYDLGCSLGAATLSMRRNISVEGCQIIAVDNSPRDGRALPPPS
;
A
#
# COMPACT_ATOMS: atom_id res chain seq x y z
N MET A 1 0.39 10.24 -21.73
CA MET A 1 -0.72 10.89 -20.97
C MET A 1 -1.47 9.79 -20.25
N PRO A 2 -1.55 9.77 -18.91
CA PRO A 2 -2.26 8.70 -18.23
C PRO A 2 -3.76 8.85 -18.48
N ASN A 3 -4.41 7.74 -18.81
CA ASN A 3 -5.83 7.70 -19.13
C ASN A 3 -6.62 8.05 -17.86
N ARG A 4 -7.53 9.03 -17.96
CA ARG A 4 -8.29 9.53 -16.81
C ARG A 4 -9.29 8.45 -16.37
N ASP A 5 -9.14 7.96 -15.14
CA ASP A 5 -9.97 6.89 -14.59
C ASP A 5 -11.43 7.35 -14.40
N THR A 6 -12.34 6.65 -15.08
CA THR A 6 -13.79 6.87 -15.04
C THR A 6 -14.54 5.73 -14.35
N LEU A 7 -13.85 4.71 -13.83
CA LEU A 7 -14.42 3.45 -13.33
C LEU A 7 -15.42 3.67 -12.18
N PHE A 8 -15.25 4.73 -11.39
CA PHE A 8 -16.14 5.10 -10.27
C PHE A 8 -16.94 6.39 -10.50
N SER A 9 -17.03 6.88 -11.75
CA SER A 9 -17.67 8.17 -12.06
C SER A 9 -19.19 8.12 -12.23
N ALA A 10 -19.78 6.93 -12.39
CA ALA A 10 -21.22 6.74 -12.51
C ALA A 10 -21.81 6.08 -11.25
N PRO A 11 -23.08 6.36 -10.89
CA PRO A 11 -23.74 5.66 -9.78
C PRO A 11 -23.80 4.16 -10.10
N ILE A 12 -23.08 3.36 -9.32
CA ILE A 12 -22.98 1.91 -9.50
C ILE A 12 -24.31 1.28 -9.05
N ALA A 13 -25.28 1.24 -9.97
CA ALA A 13 -26.50 0.47 -9.81
C ALA A 13 -26.15 -1.02 -9.94
N LYS A 14 -25.96 -1.67 -8.79
CA LYS A 14 -25.41 -3.03 -8.53
C LYS A 14 -23.94 -2.99 -8.15
N LEU A 15 -23.67 -2.91 -6.84
CA LEU A 15 -22.52 -3.62 -6.28
C LEU A 15 -22.71 -5.11 -6.64
N GLY A 16 -22.14 -5.56 -7.76
CA GLY A 16 -21.60 -6.90 -7.79
C GLY A 16 -20.46 -7.00 -6.77
N ASP A 17 -20.07 -8.21 -6.39
CA ASP A 17 -19.04 -8.43 -5.37
C ASP A 17 -17.77 -7.63 -5.68
N TRP A 18 -17.48 -6.63 -4.84
CA TRP A 18 -16.27 -5.84 -4.97
C TRP A 18 -15.06 -6.74 -4.74
N THR A 19 -14.12 -6.72 -5.68
CA THR A 19 -12.87 -7.47 -5.60
C THR A 19 -11.71 -6.54 -5.92
N PHE A 20 -10.63 -6.65 -5.16
CA PHE A 20 -9.36 -6.01 -5.48
C PHE A 20 -8.69 -6.78 -6.63
N ASP A 21 -9.12 -6.50 -7.85
CA ASP A 21 -8.61 -7.12 -9.08
C ASP A 21 -7.48 -6.28 -9.73
N GLU A 22 -6.94 -6.77 -10.84
CA GLU A 22 -5.87 -6.09 -11.58
C GLU A 22 -6.23 -4.66 -12.00
N ARG A 23 -7.50 -4.43 -12.38
CA ARG A 23 -7.97 -3.10 -12.81
C ARG A 23 -8.01 -2.13 -11.64
N VAL A 24 -8.47 -2.59 -10.47
CA VAL A 24 -8.44 -1.78 -9.24
C VAL A 24 -6.99 -1.47 -8.85
N ALA A 25 -6.08 -2.45 -8.94
CA ALA A 25 -4.66 -2.26 -8.64
C ALA A 25 -3.99 -1.22 -9.55
N GLU A 26 -4.32 -1.17 -10.84
CA GLU A 26 -3.78 -0.18 -11.79
C GLU A 26 -4.13 1.26 -11.44
N VAL A 27 -5.35 1.50 -10.95
CA VAL A 27 -5.85 2.84 -10.60
C VAL A 27 -5.75 3.14 -9.11
N PHE A 28 -5.32 2.18 -8.28
CA PHE A 28 -5.40 2.26 -6.82
C PHE A 28 -4.77 3.52 -6.20
N PRO A 29 -3.54 3.96 -6.61
CA PRO A 29 -2.95 5.16 -6.03
C PRO A 29 -3.80 6.41 -6.28
N ASP A 30 -4.32 6.57 -7.50
CA ASP A 30 -5.14 7.71 -7.89
C ASP A 30 -6.56 7.64 -7.28
N MET A 31 -7.13 6.43 -7.20
CA MET A 31 -8.41 6.18 -6.53
C MET A 31 -8.35 6.59 -5.06
N ILE A 32 -7.37 6.07 -4.30
CA ILE A 32 -7.25 6.37 -2.86
C ILE A 32 -6.93 7.85 -2.62
N GLN A 33 -6.09 8.47 -3.43
CA GLN A 33 -5.76 9.89 -3.27
C GLN A 33 -6.97 10.81 -3.44
N ARG A 34 -7.92 10.45 -4.31
CA ARG A 34 -9.15 11.23 -4.54
C ARG A 34 -10.25 10.91 -3.52
N SER A 35 -10.30 9.68 -3.01
CA SER A 35 -11.39 9.20 -2.15
C SER A 35 -11.09 9.26 -0.66
N VAL A 36 -9.82 9.31 -0.25
CA VAL A 36 -9.41 9.34 1.17
C VAL A 36 -8.63 10.63 1.47
N PRO A 37 -9.29 11.65 2.02
CA PRO A 37 -8.63 12.88 2.45
C PRO A 37 -7.52 12.58 3.46
N GLY A 38 -6.31 13.09 3.21
CA GLY A 38 -5.18 12.95 4.12
C GLY A 38 -4.42 11.62 4.03
N TYR A 39 -4.73 10.75 3.06
CA TYR A 39 -4.03 9.46 2.89
C TYR A 39 -2.50 9.61 2.85
N SER A 40 -1.97 10.58 2.08
CA SER A 40 -0.54 10.84 2.01
C SER A 40 0.06 11.22 3.37
N ASN A 41 -0.70 11.95 4.20
CA ASN A 41 -0.24 12.33 5.53
C ASN A 41 -0.15 11.11 6.44
N ILE A 42 -1.12 10.19 6.36
CA ILE A 42 -1.10 8.93 7.10
C ILE A 42 0.13 8.10 6.71
N ILE A 43 0.40 7.97 5.40
CA ILE A 43 1.58 7.23 4.91
C ILE A 43 2.89 7.85 5.43
N SER A 44 2.99 9.18 5.43
CA SER A 44 4.15 9.88 6.00
C SER A 44 4.28 9.67 7.51
N MET A 45 3.16 9.72 8.24
CA MET A 45 3.14 9.47 9.69
C MET A 45 3.55 8.03 10.04
N ILE A 46 3.15 7.04 9.23
CA ILE A 46 3.61 5.65 9.39
C ILE A 46 5.14 5.58 9.29
N GLY A 47 5.76 6.29 8.34
CA GLY A 47 7.21 6.37 8.21
C GLY A 47 7.88 6.95 9.47
N MET A 48 7.37 8.07 9.98
CA MET A 48 7.88 8.71 11.20
C MET A 48 7.72 7.82 12.45
N LEU A 49 6.61 7.07 12.55
CA LEU A 49 6.42 6.11 13.63
C LEU A 49 7.40 4.93 13.49
N ALA A 50 7.62 4.45 12.26
CA ALA A 50 8.54 3.34 12.02
C ALA A 50 9.97 3.70 12.44
N GLU A 51 10.45 4.90 12.10
CA GLU A 51 11.76 5.42 12.54
C GLU A 51 11.92 5.37 14.06
N ARG A 52 10.87 5.75 14.80
CA ARG A 52 10.94 5.90 16.25
C ARG A 52 10.74 4.60 17.01
N PHE A 53 9.91 3.71 16.50
CA PHE A 53 9.40 2.56 17.28
C PHE A 53 9.97 1.22 16.83
N VAL A 54 10.42 1.07 15.58
CA VAL A 54 10.98 -0.20 15.11
C VAL A 54 12.32 -0.46 15.78
N GLN A 55 12.47 -1.66 16.33
CA GLN A 55 13.65 -2.07 17.08
C GLN A 55 14.55 -3.00 16.25
N PRO A 56 15.85 -3.08 16.56
CA PRO A 56 16.74 -4.06 15.93
C PRO A 56 16.18 -5.48 16.03
N HIS A 57 16.39 -6.28 15.00
CA HIS A 57 15.98 -7.69 14.94
C HIS A 57 14.46 -7.93 15.15
N SER A 58 13.64 -6.91 14.95
CA SER A 58 12.18 -7.00 15.07
C SER A 58 11.50 -7.29 13.74
N ARG A 59 10.21 -7.66 13.82
CA ARG A 59 9.33 -7.86 12.66
C ARG A 59 8.26 -6.79 12.64
N VAL A 60 8.03 -6.22 11.46
CA VAL A 60 6.98 -5.23 11.21
C VAL A 60 6.01 -5.81 10.19
N TYR A 61 4.71 -5.74 10.47
CA TYR A 61 3.68 -6.31 9.61
C TYR A 61 2.83 -5.21 8.98
N ASP A 62 2.73 -5.22 7.65
CA ASP A 62 1.80 -4.38 6.87
C ASP A 62 0.63 -5.27 6.44
N LEU A 63 -0.51 -5.14 7.11
CA LEU A 63 -1.68 -6.00 6.92
C LEU A 63 -2.69 -5.31 6.00
N GLY A 64 -3.07 -5.98 4.91
CA GLY A 64 -3.80 -5.34 3.81
C GLY A 64 -2.90 -4.41 3.02
N CYS A 65 -1.66 -4.85 2.73
CA CYS A 65 -0.62 -3.97 2.23
C CYS A 65 -0.92 -3.36 0.86
N SER A 66 -1.92 -3.87 0.12
CA SER A 66 -2.32 -3.40 -1.20
C SER A 66 -1.09 -3.33 -2.13
N LEU A 67 -0.74 -2.14 -2.63
CA LEU A 67 0.45 -1.91 -3.46
C LEU A 67 1.75 -1.65 -2.66
N GLY A 68 1.73 -1.73 -1.34
CA GLY A 68 2.89 -1.59 -0.46
C GLY A 68 3.26 -0.15 -0.11
N ALA A 69 2.30 0.80 -0.16
CA ALA A 69 2.59 2.21 0.14
C ALA A 69 3.12 2.41 1.58
N ALA A 70 2.47 1.78 2.57
CA ALA A 70 2.90 1.81 3.96
C ALA A 70 4.23 1.06 4.14
N THR A 71 4.35 -0.16 3.61
CA THR A 71 5.61 -0.93 3.55
C THR A 71 6.79 -0.11 3.04
N LEU A 72 6.64 0.60 1.92
CA LEU A 72 7.70 1.43 1.35
C LEU A 72 8.01 2.65 2.22
N SER A 73 7.01 3.26 2.84
CA SER A 73 7.21 4.36 3.79
C SER A 73 8.02 3.90 5.00
N MET A 74 7.66 2.76 5.60
CA MET A 74 8.41 2.16 6.71
C MET A 74 9.84 1.83 6.29
N ARG A 75 10.04 1.14 5.17
CA ARG A 75 11.36 0.74 4.67
C ARG A 75 12.32 1.92 4.49
N ARG A 76 11.82 3.09 4.07
CA ARG A 76 12.64 4.29 3.87
C ARG A 76 13.09 4.95 5.18
N ASN A 77 12.37 4.71 6.26
CA ASN A 77 12.59 5.38 7.55
C ASN A 77 13.20 4.45 8.62
N ILE A 78 13.15 3.14 8.44
CA ILE A 78 13.80 2.17 9.33
C ILE A 78 15.29 2.10 9.01
N SER A 79 16.13 2.40 9.99
CA SER A 79 17.60 2.34 9.91
C SER A 79 18.22 1.29 10.83
N VAL A 80 17.41 0.60 11.65
CA VAL A 80 17.87 -0.43 12.58
C VAL A 80 18.25 -1.72 11.87
N GLU A 81 19.25 -2.42 12.40
CA GLU A 81 19.74 -3.68 11.83
C GLU A 81 18.76 -4.85 12.04
N GLY A 82 18.83 -5.83 11.14
CA GLY A 82 18.11 -7.10 11.30
C GLY A 82 16.58 -7.01 11.26
N CYS A 83 16.01 -5.84 10.97
CA CYS A 83 14.57 -5.67 10.87
C CYS A 83 14.02 -6.32 9.60
N GLN A 84 12.86 -6.97 9.72
CA GLN A 84 12.13 -7.56 8.61
C GLN A 84 10.72 -6.96 8.49
N ILE A 85 10.37 -6.48 7.30
CA ILE A 85 9.00 -6.04 6.99
C ILE A 85 8.28 -7.18 6.26
N ILE A 86 7.10 -7.54 6.75
CA ILE A 86 6.26 -8.61 6.23
C ILE A 86 4.95 -7.98 5.75
N ALA A 87 4.78 -7.90 4.44
CA ALA A 87 3.61 -7.31 3.81
C ALA A 87 2.64 -8.43 3.41
N VAL A 88 1.41 -8.38 3.92
CA VAL A 88 0.39 -9.41 3.73
C VAL A 88 -0.83 -8.78 3.08
N ASP A 89 -1.23 -9.34 1.94
CA ASP A 89 -2.50 -9.03 1.29
C ASP A 89 -3.13 -10.33 0.81
N ASN A 90 -4.44 -10.44 0.93
CA ASN A 90 -5.20 -11.61 0.48
C ASN A 90 -5.79 -11.43 -0.92
N SER A 91 -5.59 -10.25 -1.54
CA SER A 91 -5.94 -10.06 -2.93
C SER A 91 -5.05 -10.92 -3.83
N PRO A 92 -5.63 -11.62 -4.82
CA PRO A 92 -4.87 -12.40 -5.77
C PRO A 92 -4.15 -11.44 -6.72
N ARG A 93 -3.00 -10.91 -6.28
CA ARG A 93 -2.11 -10.13 -7.13
C ARG A 93 -1.02 -11.04 -7.68
N ASP A 94 -0.85 -11.00 -9.00
CA ASP A 94 0.17 -11.73 -9.72
C ASP A 94 1.58 -11.26 -9.29
N GLY A 95 2.21 -12.04 -8.40
CA GLY A 95 3.62 -12.46 -8.50
C GLY A 95 4.77 -11.43 -8.49
N ARG A 96 4.57 -10.11 -8.34
CA ARG A 96 5.73 -9.19 -8.23
C ARG A 96 6.26 -9.12 -6.81
N ALA A 97 6.97 -10.16 -6.42
CA ALA A 97 7.89 -10.12 -5.29
C ALA A 97 8.80 -8.87 -5.44
N LEU A 98 8.92 -8.09 -4.37
CA LEU A 98 9.92 -7.03 -4.30
C LEU A 98 11.29 -7.68 -4.59
N PRO A 99 12.11 -7.13 -5.49
CA PRO A 99 13.44 -7.68 -5.74
C PRO A 99 14.23 -7.67 -4.42
N PRO A 100 15.06 -8.69 -4.17
CA PRO A 100 15.88 -8.75 -2.97
C PRO A 100 16.77 -7.50 -2.90
N PRO A 101 17.05 -6.99 -1.68
CA PRO A 101 17.99 -5.88 -1.53
C PRO A 101 19.37 -6.31 -2.06
N SER A 102 19.97 -5.43 -2.87
CA SER A 102 21.38 -5.50 -3.28
C SER A 102 22.31 -5.26 -2.09
#